data_AF-A0A1Q2U0Q4-F1
#
_entry.id   AF-A0A1Q2U0Q4-F1
#
_cell.length_a   1.000
_cell.length_b   1.000
_cell.length_c   1.000
_cell.angle_alpha   90.00
_cell.angle_beta   90.00
_cell.angle_gamma   90.00
#
_symmetry.space_group_name_H-M   'P 1'
#
loop_
_entity.id
_entity.type
_entity.pdbx_description
1 polymer ?
#
loop_
_entity_poly.entity_id
_entity_poly.type
_entity_poly.pdbx_seq_one_letter_code
_entity_poly.pdbx_strand_id
1 'polypeptide(L)' 'MYVCLCRGITEKQIRQVMEQQNCSMKELSAVMGVGMDCGTCIEYAAQLLQAQTEQGCGKQSYGTTSV' A
#
# COMPACT_ATOMS: atom_id res chain seq x y z
N MET A 1 7.31 5.97 -3.05
CA MET A 1 7.47 5.67 -4.49
C MET A 1 6.13 5.67 -5.22
N TYR A 2 6.07 5.48 -6.55
CA TYR A 2 4.81 5.12 -7.23
C TYR A 2 4.50 3.65 -6.98
N VAL A 3 3.27 3.37 -6.53
CA VAL A 3 2.79 2.03 -6.20
C VAL A 3 1.87 1.51 -7.30
N CYS A 4 0.92 2.32 -7.77
CA CYS A 4 0.07 1.97 -8.90
C CYS A 4 0.39 2.88 -10.08
N LEU A 5 0.97 2.32 -11.14
CA LEU A 5 1.29 3.07 -12.37
C LEU A 5 0.04 3.38 -13.20
N CYS A 6 -0.94 2.48 -13.23
CA CYS A 6 -2.19 2.69 -13.99
C CYS A 6 -2.94 3.95 -13.56
N ARG A 7 -2.88 4.27 -12.25
CA ARG A 7 -3.61 5.40 -11.65
C ARG A 7 -2.70 6.48 -11.08
N GLY A 8 -1.38 6.37 -11.28
CA GLY A 8 -0.41 7.33 -10.75
C GLY A 8 -0.43 7.46 -9.22
N ILE A 9 -0.75 6.37 -8.50
CA ILE A 9 -0.89 6.41 -7.04
C ILE A 9 0.47 6.21 -6.40
N THR A 10 0.79 7.08 -5.44
CA THR A 10 2.03 7.00 -4.68
C THR A 10 1.83 6.36 -3.32
N GLU A 11 2.90 5.79 -2.80
CA GLU A 11 2.95 5.22 -1.45
C GLU A 11 2.55 6.23 -0.38
N LYS A 12 2.94 7.51 -0.54
CA LYS A 12 2.56 8.57 0.42
C LYS A 12 1.05 8.78 0.46
N GLN A 13 0.40 8.77 -0.70
CA GLN A 13 -1.06 8.88 -0.79
C GLN A 13 -1.73 7.68 -0.11
N ILE A 14 -1.22 6.48 -0.36
CA ILE A 14 -1.71 5.24 0.28
C ILE A 14 -1.61 5.35 1.80
N ARG A 15 -0.43 5.73 2.34
CA ARG A 15 -0.22 5.91 3.79
C ARG A 15 -1.14 6.98 4.38
N GLN A 16 -1.35 8.10 3.69
CA GLN A 16 -2.23 9.16 4.15
C GLN A 16 -3.68 8.66 4.31
N VAL A 17 -4.16 7.83 3.38
CA VAL A 17 -5.51 7.23 3.50
C VAL A 17 -5.57 6.23 4.65
N MET A 18 -4.50 5.45 4.85
CA MET A 18 -4.40 4.51 5.98
C MET A 18 -4.32 5.19 7.35
N GLU A 19 -3.67 6.36 7.45
CA GLU A 19 -3.61 7.15 8.68
C GLU A 19 -4.95 7.78 9.03
N GLN A 20 -5.71 8.20 8.01
CA GLN A 20 -7.02 8.82 8.22
C GLN A 20 -8.11 7.82 8.58
N GLN A 21 -7.98 6.56 8.13
CA GLN A 21 -9.02 5.55 8.25
C GLN A 21 -8.36 4.18 8.43
N ASN A 22 -8.87 3.36 9.36
CA ASN A 22 -8.47 1.97 9.48
C ASN A 22 -9.00 1.18 8.26
N CYS A 23 -8.31 1.29 7.13
CA CYS A 23 -8.78 0.81 5.84
C CYS A 23 -8.18 -0.55 5.48
N SER A 24 -9.01 -1.40 4.86
CA SER A 24 -8.59 -2.69 4.30
C SER A 24 -8.14 -2.53 2.85
N MET A 25 -7.56 -3.58 2.24
CA MET A 25 -7.28 -3.58 0.78
C MET A 25 -8.53 -3.23 -0.03
N LYS A 26 -9.71 -3.69 0.42
CA LYS A 26 -10.97 -3.45 -0.27
C LYS A 26 -11.37 -1.97 -0.21
N GLU A 27 -11.24 -1.32 0.95
CA GLU A 27 -11.41 0.13 1.06
C GLU A 27 -10.38 0.89 0.22
N LEU A 28 -9.11 0.48 0.27
CA LEU A 28 -8.05 1.16 -0.48
C LEU A 28 -8.30 1.11 -2.00
N SER A 29 -8.74 -0.05 -2.51
CA SER A 29 -9.20 -0.20 -3.88
C SER A 29 -10.45 0.64 -4.17
N ALA A 30 -11.42 0.69 -3.26
CA ALA A 30 -12.64 1.48 -3.47
C ALA A 30 -12.38 3.01 -3.49
N VAL A 31 -11.50 3.50 -2.62
CA VAL A 31 -11.20 4.94 -2.48
C VAL A 31 -10.22 5.42 -3.54
N MET A 32 -9.14 4.67 -3.76
CA MET A 32 -8.04 5.12 -4.63
C MET A 32 -8.02 4.40 -5.98
N GLY A 33 -8.67 3.25 -6.10
CA GLY A 33 -8.61 2.43 -7.30
C GLY A 33 -7.37 1.53 -7.41
N VAL A 34 -6.60 1.38 -6.33
CA VAL A 34 -5.42 0.49 -6.33
C VAL A 34 -5.85 -0.93 -6.69
N GLY A 35 -5.17 -1.54 -7.67
CA GLY A 35 -5.41 -2.93 -8.06
C GLY A 35 -6.62 -3.17 -8.97
N MET A 36 -7.34 -2.14 -9.40
CA MET A 36 -8.53 -2.30 -10.26
C MET A 36 -8.21 -2.54 -11.74
N ASP A 37 -7.01 -2.16 -12.20
CA ASP A 37 -6.63 -2.25 -13.62
C ASP A 37 -5.73 -3.49 -13.87
N CYS A 38 -4.40 -3.33 -13.86
CA CYS A 38 -3.47 -4.44 -14.14
C CYS A 38 -3.19 -5.37 -12.94
N GLY A 39 -3.58 -4.99 -11.74
CA GLY A 39 -3.38 -5.77 -10.51
C GLY A 39 -1.94 -5.88 -9.98
N THR A 40 -0.90 -5.45 -10.72
CA THR A 40 0.52 -5.62 -10.32
C THR A 40 0.87 -4.94 -8.99
N CYS A 41 0.15 -3.88 -8.63
CA CYS A 41 0.34 -3.14 -7.40
C CYS A 41 -0.30 -3.76 -6.15
N ILE A 42 -1.13 -4.80 -6.31
CA ILE A 42 -1.93 -5.39 -5.22
C ILE A 42 -1.03 -5.97 -4.13
N GLU A 43 -0.04 -6.77 -4.50
CA GLU A 43 0.85 -7.44 -3.55
C GLU A 43 1.64 -6.41 -2.72
N TYR A 44 2.22 -5.41 -3.39
CA TYR A 44 2.94 -4.34 -2.72
C TYR A 44 2.04 -3.49 -1.80
N ALA A 45 0.83 -3.14 -2.26
CA ALA A 45 -0.14 -2.40 -1.45
C ALA A 45 -0.60 -3.20 -0.22
N ALA A 46 -0.75 -4.52 -0.34
CA ALA A 46 -1.09 -5.39 0.78
C ALA A 46 0.05 -5.46 1.82
N GLN A 47 1.31 -5.50 1.36
CA GLN A 47 2.48 -5.42 2.25
C GLN A 47 2.52 -4.09 3.01
N LEU A 48 2.18 -2.97 2.36
CA LEU A 48 2.09 -1.67 3.03
C LEU A 48 1.03 -1.66 4.13
N LEU A 49 -0.14 -2.28 3.90
CA LEU A 49 -1.20 -2.41 4.91
C LEU A 49 -0.75 -3.26 6.10
N GLN A 50 -0.12 -4.41 5.85
CA GLN A 50 0.41 -5.27 6.91
C GLN A 50 1.49 -4.54 7.71
N ALA A 51 2.41 -3.86 7.03
CA ALA A 51 3.42 -3.06 7.68
C ALA A 51 2.81 -1.92 8.51
N GLN A 52 1.67 -1.34 8.11
CA GLN A 52 0.96 -0.33 8.89
C GLN A 52 0.31 -0.92 10.15
N THR A 53 -0.28 -2.11 10.06
CA THR A 53 -0.81 -2.81 11.25
C THR A 53 0.29 -3.22 12.23
N GLU A 54 1.52 -3.44 11.74
CA GLU A 54 2.70 -3.77 12.55
C GLU A 54 3.47 -2.54 13.06
N GLN A 55 3.18 -1.34 12.55
CA GLN A 55 3.86 -0.08 12.91
C GLN A 55 3.58 0.41 14.35
N GLY A 56 3.02 -0.45 15.21
CA GLY A 56 3.06 -0.32 16.67
C GLY A 56 4.40 -0.70 17.31
N CYS A 57 5.38 -1.30 16.62
CA CYS A 57 6.71 -1.51 17.17
C CYS A 57 7.76 -1.75 16.08
N GLY A 58 8.77 -0.87 16.03
CA GLY A 58 9.66 -0.68 14.88
C GLY A 58 10.45 -1.90 14.40
N LYS A 59 10.44 -2.08 13.06
CA LYS A 59 11.56 -2.60 12.25
C LYS A 59 11.22 -2.42 10.76
N GLN A 60 11.63 -1.28 10.24
CA GLN A 60 11.38 -0.86 8.87
C GLN A 60 12.54 -1.34 8.00
N SER A 61 12.52 -2.62 7.58
CA SER A 61 13.48 -3.15 6.60
C SER A 61 12.85 -3.15 5.22
N TYR A 62 12.77 -1.98 4.59
CA TYR A 62 12.41 -1.91 3.17
C TYR A 62 13.60 -2.40 2.34
N GLY A 63 13.55 -3.67 1.92
CA GLY A 63 14.45 -4.23 0.94
C GLY A 63 14.95 -5.62 1.30
N THR A 64 14.21 -6.66 0.91
CA THR A 64 14.80 -7.97 0.63
C THR A 64 14.34 -8.45 -0.73
N THR A 65 14.79 -7.76 -1.78
CA THR A 65 15.02 -8.46 -3.05
C THR A 65 16.32 -9.23 -2.86
N SER A 66 16.20 -10.46 -2.32
CA SER A 66 17.23 -11.47 -2.50
C SER A 66 17.23 -11.88 -3.97
N VAL A 67 18.24 -11.43 -4.70
CA VAL A 67 18.80 -12.14 -5.86
C VAL A 67 20.28 -12.36 -5.62
#